data_AF-A0A3R8XWD1-F1
#
_entry.id   AF-A0A3R8XWD1-F1
#
_cell.length_a   1.000
_cell.length_b   1.000
_cell.length_c   1.000
_cell.angle_alpha   90.00
_cell.angle_beta   90.00
_cell.angle_gamma   90.00
#
_symmetry.space_group_name_H-M   'P 1'
#
loop_
_entity.id
_entity.type
_entity.pdbx_description
1 polymer ?
#
loop_
_entity_poly.entity_id
_entity_poly.type
_entity_poly.pdbx_seq_one_letter_code
_entity_poly.pdbx_strand_id
1 'polypeptide(L)'
;MVLIVNVDFRSSHDSRLSQLSHKIPQFFNNSAEPYSEANAYMRFLSRRLMPKSMKTIAEHIKEFLVWSENSGIELIDVTDDVFDSYVDALCGYRKASGVPLSWNTVNARATGAYRYLVWCYEKKLCPDLNPIEVASSYGGLRKKYNTKGHHSRKIKDHTKFLILETAVKFIDTLSEVSGFANSEVRLRNKLIGAFMLQSGLRVSEVVGFPLKDLPEVNLRGHSTPARVIGKGGKARLVLIPNKLLVKFWQYVDFDRQRVVEKIESLAGNDVVDDVLFLSEKGRRLTANWIEKLFTRASERIGVKTVPHVLRHTYGTYHYLLNKDLAGLANLMGHSNENTTRNFYVDTALLISYAGTYRALQDEIDRLIGAANG
;
A
#
# COMPACT_ATOMS: atom_id res chain seq x y z
N MET A 1 17.77 25.37 4.17
CA MET A 1 17.47 24.10 3.44
C MET A 1 17.66 22.95 4.41
N VAL A 2 16.64 22.11 4.55
CA VAL A 2 16.62 21.01 5.52
C VAL A 2 17.10 19.71 4.88
N LEU A 3 18.16 19.12 5.44
CA LEU A 3 18.74 17.85 5.04
C LEU A 3 18.19 16.72 5.89
N ILE A 4 17.96 15.54 5.28
CA ILE A 4 17.59 14.31 6.01
C ILE A 4 18.76 13.34 5.93
N VAL A 5 19.24 12.90 7.08
CA VAL A 5 20.28 11.87 7.23
C VAL A 5 19.69 10.67 7.97
N ASN A 6 19.86 9.46 7.43
CA ASN A 6 19.41 8.24 8.10
C ASN A 6 20.49 7.75 9.07
N VAL A 7 20.29 8.03 10.36
CA VAL A 7 21.27 7.74 11.42
C VAL A 7 21.00 6.36 12.03
N ASP A 8 22.05 5.57 12.19
CA ASP A 8 22.01 4.30 12.92
C ASP A 8 22.38 4.56 14.38
N PHE A 9 21.44 4.33 15.29
CA PHE A 9 21.64 4.60 16.71
C PHE A 9 22.17 3.38 17.48
N ARG A 10 22.32 2.21 16.84
CA ARG A 10 22.74 0.97 17.53
C ARG A 10 24.13 1.05 18.16
N SER A 11 25.00 1.90 17.63
CA SER A 11 26.32 2.21 18.20
C SER A 11 26.32 3.36 19.20
N SER A 12 25.14 3.88 19.59
CA SER A 12 25.05 4.97 20.55
C SER A 12 25.46 4.53 21.95
N HIS A 13 26.20 5.40 22.65
CA HIS A 13 26.53 5.21 24.06
C HIS A 13 25.31 5.46 24.99
N ASP A 14 24.23 6.09 24.49
CA ASP A 14 22.96 6.19 25.22
C ASP A 14 22.17 4.89 25.04
N SER A 15 22.00 4.15 26.13
CA SER A 15 21.29 2.86 26.16
C SER A 15 19.84 2.96 25.68
N ARG A 16 19.20 4.12 25.78
CA ARG A 16 17.82 4.35 25.29
C ARG A 16 17.78 4.48 23.76
N LEU A 17 18.89 4.87 23.14
CA LEU A 17 19.02 5.06 21.70
C LEU A 17 19.58 3.80 21.01
N SER A 18 20.47 3.07 21.67
CA SER A 18 21.03 1.82 21.11
C SER A 18 20.00 0.71 20.93
N GLN A 19 18.88 0.78 21.67
CA GLN A 19 17.74 -0.14 21.54
C GLN A 19 16.88 0.08 20.28
N LEU A 20 17.13 1.14 19.50
CA LEU A 20 16.33 1.44 18.31
C LEU A 20 16.66 0.48 17.16
N SER A 21 15.63 -0.12 16.57
CA SER A 21 15.75 -1.31 15.72
C SER A 21 16.19 -1.07 14.27
N HIS A 22 16.24 0.19 13.83
CA HIS A 22 16.51 0.55 12.44
C HIS A 22 17.06 1.97 12.32
N LYS A 23 17.64 2.31 11.16
CA LYS A 23 18.10 3.67 10.85
C LYS A 23 16.92 4.65 10.88
N ILE A 24 17.12 5.80 11.51
CA ILE A 24 16.08 6.81 11.74
C ILE A 24 16.43 8.07 10.96
N PRO A 25 15.49 8.65 10.19
CA PRO A 25 15.68 9.95 9.57
C PRO A 25 15.88 11.04 10.63
N GLN A 26 16.92 11.85 10.47
CA GLN A 26 17.24 13.01 11.30
C GLN A 26 17.46 14.23 10.40
N PHE A 27 17.03 15.39 10.87
CA PHE A 27 17.01 16.66 10.16
C PHE A 27 18.15 17.57 10.62
N PHE A 28 18.78 18.22 9.65
CA PHE A 28 19.85 19.20 9.85
C PHE A 28 19.62 20.41 8.96
N ASN A 29 20.00 21.60 9.43
CA ASN A 29 20.01 22.82 8.61
C ASN A 29 21.28 22.88 7.73
N ASN A 30 21.44 23.97 6.98
CA ASN A 30 22.59 24.16 6.09
C ASN A 30 23.92 24.30 6.82
N SER A 31 23.90 24.70 8.09
CA SER A 31 25.06 24.81 8.97
C SER A 31 25.38 23.49 9.68
N ALA A 32 24.72 22.39 9.28
CA ALA A 32 24.80 21.08 9.92
C ALA A 32 24.32 21.05 11.38
N GLU A 33 23.54 22.04 11.82
CA GLU A 33 22.93 22.05 13.14
C GLU A 33 21.65 21.20 13.13
N PRO A 34 21.42 20.39 14.18
CA PRO A 34 20.26 19.51 14.23
C PRO A 34 18.97 20.26 14.55
N TYR A 35 17.88 19.91 13.89
CA TYR A 35 16.53 20.26 14.36
C TYR A 35 16.17 19.33 15.53
N SER A 36 16.58 19.71 16.73
CA SER A 36 16.56 18.87 17.94
C SER A 36 15.19 18.27 18.26
N GLU A 37 14.13 19.06 18.15
CA GLU A 37 12.75 18.71 18.49
C GLU A 37 12.17 17.73 17.46
N ALA A 38 12.35 18.04 16.17
CA ALA A 38 11.95 17.14 15.07
C ALA A 38 12.71 15.80 15.13
N ASN A 39 14.00 15.86 15.47
CA ASN A 39 14.85 14.68 15.67
C ASN A 39 14.38 13.82 16.85
N ALA A 40 14.01 14.45 17.96
CA ALA A 40 13.44 13.77 19.11
C ALA A 40 12.09 13.11 18.78
N TYR A 41 11.22 13.79 18.03
CA TYR A 41 9.96 13.24 17.57
C TYR A 41 10.14 12.01 16.67
N MET A 42 11.12 12.04 15.75
CA MET A 42 11.43 10.88 14.90
C MET A 42 11.94 9.69 15.72
N ARG A 43 12.79 9.92 16.73
CA ARG A 43 13.23 8.86 17.65
C ARG A 43 12.05 8.31 18.45
N PHE A 44 11.14 9.15 18.92
CA PHE A 44 9.91 8.72 19.60
C PHE A 44 9.04 7.80 18.72
N LEU A 45 8.78 8.20 17.47
CA LEU A 45 7.96 7.41 16.54
C LEU A 45 8.60 6.07 16.14
N SER A 46 9.93 6.01 16.03
CA SER A 46 10.66 4.80 15.62
C SER A 46 10.41 3.59 16.53
N ARG A 47 10.00 3.84 17.78
CA ARG A 47 9.63 2.78 18.74
C ARG A 47 8.39 1.99 18.33
N ARG A 48 7.53 2.56 17.47
CA ARG A 48 6.23 1.98 17.09
C ARG A 48 6.03 1.86 15.58
N LEU A 49 6.82 2.58 14.78
CA LEU A 49 6.64 2.68 13.34
C LEU A 49 7.78 2.01 12.57
N MET A 50 7.43 1.45 11.40
CA MET A 50 8.37 0.81 10.50
C MET A 50 9.10 1.84 9.60
N PRO A 51 10.30 1.50 9.06
CA PRO A 51 11.11 2.42 8.26
C PRO A 51 10.37 3.12 7.12
N LYS A 52 9.45 2.42 6.43
CA LYS A 52 8.65 3.01 5.35
C LYS A 52 7.74 4.14 5.83
N SER A 53 7.07 3.95 6.97
CA SER A 53 6.22 4.96 7.59
C SER A 53 7.05 6.14 8.11
N MET A 54 8.20 5.83 8.71
CA MET A 54 9.16 6.83 9.16
C MET A 54 9.63 7.73 8.02
N LYS A 55 9.98 7.16 6.86
CA LYS A 55 10.38 7.94 5.68
C LYS A 55 9.29 8.90 5.23
N THR A 56 8.04 8.45 5.12
CA THR A 56 6.93 9.33 4.71
C THR A 56 6.70 10.47 5.70
N ILE A 57 6.71 10.17 7.00
CA ILE A 57 6.54 11.20 8.04
C ILE A 57 7.71 12.19 8.02
N ALA A 58 8.93 11.71 7.79
CA ALA A 58 10.11 12.55 7.69
C ALA A 58 9.97 13.61 6.57
N GLU A 59 9.50 13.21 5.39
CA GLU A 59 9.27 14.15 4.28
C GLU A 59 8.22 15.20 4.64
N HIS A 60 7.15 14.83 5.33
CA HIS A 60 6.11 15.79 5.74
C HIS A 60 6.65 16.80 6.76
N ILE A 61 7.42 16.34 7.75
CA ILE A 61 8.06 17.22 8.75
C ILE A 61 9.07 18.13 8.07
N LYS A 62 9.92 17.59 7.18
CA LYS A 62 10.89 18.39 6.42
C LYS A 62 10.21 19.52 5.67
N GLU A 63 9.08 19.25 5.00
CA GLU A 63 8.35 20.29 4.27
C GLU A 63 7.85 21.40 5.20
N PHE A 64 7.35 21.05 6.40
CA PHE A 64 6.97 22.03 7.40
C PHE A 64 8.17 22.84 7.92
N LEU A 65 9.28 22.18 8.27
CA LEU A 65 10.49 22.83 8.76
C LEU A 65 11.07 23.82 7.72
N VAL A 66 11.12 23.42 6.45
CA VAL A 66 11.56 24.30 5.36
C VAL A 66 10.64 25.51 5.23
N TRP A 67 9.32 25.30 5.32
CA TRP A 67 8.37 26.41 5.26
C TRP A 67 8.50 27.36 6.45
N SER A 68 8.66 26.82 7.66
CA SER A 68 8.86 27.61 8.90
C SER A 68 10.14 28.43 8.84
N GLU A 69 11.26 27.81 8.46
CA GLU A 69 12.58 28.45 8.29
C GLU A 69 12.49 29.59 7.26
N ASN A 70 11.87 29.35 6.10
CA ASN A 70 11.71 30.38 5.07
C ASN A 70 10.74 31.51 5.46
N SER A 71 9.82 31.24 6.39
CA SER A 71 8.86 32.23 6.88
C SER A 71 9.37 32.98 8.11
N GLY A 72 10.56 32.63 8.63
CA GLY A 72 11.12 33.22 9.85
C GLY A 72 10.32 32.88 11.11
N ILE A 73 9.63 31.74 11.12
CA ILE A 73 8.77 31.30 12.23
C ILE A 73 9.54 30.28 13.06
N GLU A 74 9.78 30.60 14.33
CA GLU A 74 10.34 29.66 15.28
C GLU A 74 9.27 28.74 15.86
N LEU A 75 9.67 27.55 16.33
CA LEU A 75 8.72 26.56 16.84
C LEU A 75 7.89 27.10 18.02
N ILE A 76 8.51 27.93 18.87
CA ILE A 76 7.86 28.52 20.04
C ILE A 76 6.69 29.43 19.65
N ASP A 77 6.77 30.08 18.48
CA ASP A 77 5.78 31.03 17.96
C ASP A 77 4.67 30.35 17.14
N VAL A 78 4.67 29.02 17.05
CA VAL A 78 3.67 28.30 16.24
C VAL A 78 2.31 28.29 16.94
N THR A 79 1.37 29.05 16.37
CA THR A 79 -0.06 29.07 16.70
C THR A 79 -0.89 28.28 15.69
N ASP A 80 -2.20 28.18 15.91
CA ASP A 80 -3.14 27.64 14.93
C ASP A 80 -3.25 28.50 13.66
N ASP A 81 -3.15 29.84 13.76
CA ASP A 81 -3.10 30.74 12.60
C ASP A 81 -1.84 30.52 11.73
N VAL A 82 -0.69 30.31 12.39
CA VAL A 82 0.56 29.93 11.71
C VAL A 82 0.37 28.60 10.99
N PHE A 83 -0.29 27.64 11.64
CA PHE A 83 -0.56 26.36 11.02
C PHE A 83 -1.51 26.47 9.81
N ASP A 84 -2.56 27.28 9.91
CA ASP A 84 -3.47 27.57 8.79
C ASP A 84 -2.72 28.22 7.62
N SER A 85 -1.76 29.10 7.90
CA SER A 85 -0.87 29.71 6.91
C SER A 85 0.00 28.67 6.19
N TYR A 86 0.51 27.67 6.92
CA TYR A 86 1.21 26.53 6.32
C TYR A 86 0.31 25.72 5.39
N VAL A 87 -0.93 25.45 5.80
CA VAL A 87 -1.88 24.73 4.94
C VAL A 87 -2.20 25.55 3.69
N ASP A 88 -2.43 26.86 3.82
CA ASP A 88 -2.65 27.75 2.68
C ASP A 88 -1.45 27.79 1.72
N ALA A 89 -0.21 27.73 2.24
CA ALA A 89 0.99 27.58 1.41
C ALA A 89 1.03 26.25 0.64
N LEU A 90 0.61 25.14 1.26
CA LEU A 90 0.46 23.85 0.57
C LEU A 90 -0.61 23.90 -0.53
N CYS A 91 -1.71 24.63 -0.31
CA CYS A 91 -2.72 24.91 -1.33
C CYS A 91 -2.12 25.71 -2.50
N GLY A 92 -1.33 26.73 -2.18
CA GLY A 92 -0.66 27.62 -3.13
C GLY A 92 0.44 26.93 -3.94
N TYR A 93 1.01 25.84 -3.43
CA TYR A 93 2.13 25.14 -4.06
C TYR A 93 1.83 24.72 -5.50
N ARG A 94 2.79 24.94 -6.39
CA ARG A 94 2.80 24.46 -7.78
C ARG A 94 4.06 23.65 -8.01
N LYS A 95 3.91 22.47 -8.62
CA LYS A 95 5.05 21.66 -9.09
C LYS A 95 5.78 22.42 -10.19
N ALA A 96 7.01 21.99 -10.52
CA ALA A 96 7.75 22.52 -11.67
C ALA A 96 6.94 22.48 -12.99
N SER A 97 6.00 21.53 -13.11
CA SER A 97 5.08 21.44 -14.25
C SER A 97 3.89 22.42 -14.21
N GLY A 98 3.84 23.35 -13.25
CA GLY A 98 2.72 24.27 -13.02
C GLY A 98 1.49 23.63 -12.34
N VAL A 99 1.51 22.33 -12.08
CA VAL A 99 0.33 21.59 -11.56
C VAL A 99 0.25 21.73 -10.04
N PRO A 100 -0.94 22.05 -9.47
CA PRO A 100 -1.13 22.12 -8.02
C PRO A 100 -1.06 20.75 -7.34
N LEU A 101 -0.91 20.75 -6.00
CA LEU A 101 -1.08 19.53 -5.21
C LEU A 101 -2.54 19.07 -5.20
N SER A 102 -2.74 17.75 -5.15
CA SER A 102 -4.07 17.18 -4.89
C SER A 102 -4.45 17.39 -3.43
N TRP A 103 -5.75 17.53 -3.13
CA TRP A 103 -6.22 17.65 -1.75
C TRP A 103 -5.73 16.51 -0.85
N ASN A 104 -5.73 15.27 -1.35
CA ASN A 104 -5.21 14.13 -0.59
C ASN A 104 -3.72 14.29 -0.23
N THR A 105 -2.94 14.91 -1.11
CA THR A 105 -1.52 15.21 -0.87
C THR A 105 -1.37 16.31 0.18
N VAL A 106 -2.12 17.41 0.05
CA VAL A 106 -2.14 18.50 1.04
C VAL A 106 -2.55 17.98 2.41
N ASN A 107 -3.67 17.26 2.48
CA ASN A 107 -4.18 16.66 3.70
C ASN A 107 -3.15 15.72 4.35
N ALA A 108 -2.46 14.89 3.57
CA ALA A 108 -1.44 13.99 4.11
C ALA A 108 -0.22 14.72 4.68
N ARG A 109 0.29 15.75 3.97
CA ARG A 109 1.42 16.58 4.40
C ARG A 109 1.10 17.37 5.65
N ALA A 110 -0.03 18.08 5.63
CA ALA A 110 -0.52 18.84 6.76
C ALA A 110 -0.79 17.94 7.98
N THR A 111 -1.43 16.78 7.81
CA THR A 111 -1.59 15.80 8.89
C THR A 111 -0.25 15.36 9.50
N GLY A 112 0.80 15.23 8.67
CA GLY A 112 2.15 14.91 9.14
C GLY A 112 2.73 16.00 10.05
N ALA A 113 2.63 17.26 9.62
CA ALA A 113 3.05 18.43 10.38
C ALA A 113 2.24 18.61 11.67
N TYR A 114 0.91 18.48 11.60
CA TYR A 114 0.05 18.58 12.80
C TYR A 114 0.40 17.56 13.87
N ARG A 115 0.62 16.29 13.51
CA ARG A 115 1.00 15.27 14.50
C ARG A 115 2.32 15.60 15.20
N TYR A 116 3.26 16.22 14.47
CA TYR A 116 4.49 16.72 15.04
C TYR A 116 4.22 17.89 16.00
N LEU A 117 3.42 18.88 15.58
CA LEU A 117 3.09 20.05 16.40
C LEU A 117 2.29 19.70 17.65
N VAL A 118 1.35 18.76 17.59
CA VAL A 118 0.64 18.25 18.79
C VAL A 118 1.62 17.63 19.77
N TRP A 119 2.59 16.85 19.28
CA TRP A 119 3.64 16.29 20.13
C TRP A 119 4.53 17.39 20.73
N CYS A 120 4.85 18.44 19.97
CA CYS A 120 5.58 19.61 20.47
C CYS A 120 4.80 20.36 21.56
N TYR A 121 3.49 20.55 21.37
CA TYR A 121 2.58 21.14 22.35
C TYR A 121 2.56 20.33 23.66
N GLU A 122 2.44 18.99 23.58
CA GLU A 122 2.53 18.11 24.75
C GLU A 122 3.88 18.22 25.48
N LYS A 123 4.95 18.61 24.77
CA LYS A 123 6.28 18.88 25.31
C LYS A 123 6.51 20.34 25.71
N LYS A 124 5.49 21.19 25.62
CA LYS A 124 5.54 22.64 25.91
C LYS A 124 6.53 23.40 25.02
N LEU A 125 6.74 22.93 23.80
CA LEU A 125 7.65 23.54 22.81
C LEU A 125 6.97 24.57 21.90
N CYS A 126 5.65 24.53 21.79
CA CYS A 126 4.81 25.50 21.08
C CYS A 126 3.53 25.75 21.89
N PRO A 127 3.62 26.48 23.02
CA PRO A 127 2.56 26.56 24.03
C PRO A 127 1.28 27.24 23.53
N ASP A 128 1.40 28.13 22.55
CA ASP A 128 0.29 28.92 22.00
C ASP A 128 -0.48 28.20 20.88
N LEU A 129 -0.05 26.99 20.50
CA LEU A 129 -0.80 26.14 19.58
C LEU A 129 -2.11 25.69 20.25
N ASN A 130 -3.25 25.89 19.58
CA ASN A 130 -4.51 25.26 19.97
C ASN A 130 -4.73 23.94 19.18
N PRO A 131 -4.51 22.75 19.78
CA PRO A 131 -4.58 21.48 19.03
C PRO A 131 -5.98 21.14 18.53
N ILE A 132 -7.03 21.65 19.18
CA ILE A 132 -8.44 21.41 18.85
C ILE A 132 -8.81 22.23 17.61
N GLU A 133 -8.42 23.51 17.58
CA GLU A 133 -8.64 24.37 16.41
C GLU A 133 -7.88 23.83 15.21
N VAL A 134 -6.60 23.46 15.39
CA VAL A 134 -5.85 22.84 14.30
C VAL A 134 -6.49 21.54 13.80
N ALA A 135 -7.04 20.69 14.69
CA ALA A 135 -7.77 19.49 14.29
C ALA A 135 -9.06 19.82 13.49
N SER A 136 -9.76 20.88 13.90
CA SER A 136 -11.03 21.33 13.32
C SER A 136 -10.84 22.02 11.97
N SER A 137 -9.74 22.77 11.79
CA SER A 137 -9.35 23.40 10.54
C SER A 137 -9.35 22.39 9.39
N TYR A 138 -8.83 21.16 9.58
CA TYR A 138 -8.84 20.13 8.52
C TYR A 138 -10.23 19.74 8.00
N GLY A 139 -11.21 19.65 8.91
CA GLY A 139 -12.58 19.29 8.58
C GLY A 139 -13.25 20.36 7.73
N GLY A 140 -13.06 21.64 8.08
CA GLY A 140 -13.58 22.80 7.35
C GLY A 140 -12.80 23.12 6.07
N LEU A 141 -11.49 22.88 6.05
CA LEU A 141 -10.60 23.20 4.93
C LEU A 141 -10.93 22.41 3.67
N ARG A 142 -11.44 21.17 3.76
CA ARG A 142 -11.91 20.44 2.56
C ARG A 142 -12.99 21.23 1.80
N LYS A 143 -13.86 21.94 2.53
CA LYS A 143 -14.93 22.77 1.96
C LYS A 143 -14.35 24.08 1.39
N LYS A 144 -13.44 24.74 2.12
CA LYS A 144 -12.68 25.95 1.68
C LYS A 144 -11.77 25.68 0.46
N TYR A 145 -11.25 24.47 0.33
CA TYR A 145 -10.36 24.05 -0.76
C TYR A 145 -11.12 23.72 -2.06
N ASN A 146 -12.32 23.15 -1.94
CA ASN A 146 -13.23 22.99 -3.09
C ASN A 146 -13.65 24.33 -3.70
N THR A 147 -13.73 25.40 -2.90
CA THR A 147 -14.09 26.76 -3.36
C THR A 147 -12.94 27.55 -3.98
N LYS A 148 -11.67 27.27 -3.63
CA LYS A 148 -10.48 27.97 -4.18
C LYS A 148 -10.08 27.53 -5.61
N GLY A 149 -11.00 26.95 -6.38
CA GLY A 149 -10.74 26.60 -7.80
C GLY A 149 -9.71 25.50 -8.02
N HIS A 150 -9.31 24.77 -6.96
CA HIS A 150 -8.69 23.47 -7.16
C HIS A 150 -9.75 22.59 -7.82
N HIS A 151 -9.69 22.49 -9.15
CA HIS A 151 -10.36 21.42 -9.85
C HIS A 151 -9.86 20.15 -9.18
N SER A 152 -10.66 19.60 -8.26
CA SER A 152 -10.54 18.22 -7.84
C SER A 152 -10.53 17.51 -9.18
N ARG A 153 -9.33 17.10 -9.61
CA ARG A 153 -9.12 16.52 -10.94
C ARG A 153 -10.21 15.48 -11.00
N LYS A 154 -11.23 15.65 -11.88
CA LYS A 154 -12.38 14.74 -11.95
C LYS A 154 -11.74 13.38 -11.87
N ILE A 155 -11.90 12.69 -10.75
CA ILE A 155 -11.25 11.41 -10.58
C ILE A 155 -11.91 10.65 -11.71
N LYS A 156 -11.18 10.38 -12.81
CA LYS A 156 -11.66 9.47 -13.84
C LYS A 156 -12.02 8.26 -13.02
N ASP A 157 -13.32 8.02 -12.86
CA ASP A 157 -13.82 7.11 -11.85
C ASP A 157 -13.14 5.80 -12.20
N HIS A 158 -12.16 5.43 -11.40
CA HIS A 158 -11.38 4.24 -11.70
C HIS A 158 -12.38 3.12 -11.61
N THR A 159 -12.27 2.14 -12.49
CA THR A 159 -13.09 0.94 -12.42
C THR A 159 -13.00 0.42 -10.98
N LYS A 160 -14.07 0.59 -10.20
CA LYS A 160 -14.05 0.38 -8.75
C LYS A 160 -13.94 -1.11 -8.43
N PHE A 161 -14.47 -1.93 -9.33
CA PHE A 161 -14.41 -3.38 -9.37
C PHE A 161 -14.59 -3.82 -10.84
N LEU A 162 -14.20 -5.05 -11.16
CA LEU A 162 -14.43 -5.67 -12.45
C LEU A 162 -15.58 -6.68 -12.36
N ILE A 163 -16.40 -6.77 -13.39
CA ILE A 163 -17.23 -7.96 -13.59
C ILE A 163 -16.33 -9.17 -13.85
N LEU A 164 -16.78 -10.39 -13.55
CA LEU A 164 -15.92 -11.58 -13.55
C LEU A 164 -15.29 -11.86 -14.90
N GLU A 165 -16.07 -11.78 -15.96
CA GLU A 165 -15.58 -11.99 -17.31
C GLU A 165 -14.42 -11.04 -17.64
N THR A 166 -14.57 -9.75 -17.29
CA THR A 166 -13.49 -8.77 -17.47
C THR A 166 -12.32 -9.02 -16.54
N ALA A 167 -12.56 -9.46 -15.29
CA ALA A 167 -11.51 -9.79 -14.35
C ALA A 167 -10.66 -10.97 -14.81
N VAL A 168 -11.29 -12.02 -15.35
CA VAL A 168 -10.59 -13.18 -15.88
C VAL A 168 -9.84 -12.82 -17.16
N LYS A 169 -10.50 -12.14 -18.12
CA LYS A 169 -9.84 -11.63 -19.32
C LYS A 169 -8.61 -10.77 -18.98
N PHE A 170 -8.72 -9.94 -17.95
CA PHE A 170 -7.59 -9.13 -17.46
C PHE A 170 -6.47 -10.01 -16.90
N ILE A 171 -6.77 -11.03 -16.10
CA ILE A 171 -5.78 -11.98 -15.57
C ILE A 171 -5.07 -12.75 -16.69
N ASP A 172 -5.79 -13.20 -17.71
CA ASP A 172 -5.18 -13.86 -18.88
C ASP A 172 -4.25 -12.90 -19.62
N THR A 173 -4.68 -11.65 -19.79
CA THR A 173 -3.86 -10.59 -20.40
C THR A 173 -2.57 -10.34 -19.62
N LEU A 174 -2.56 -10.47 -18.28
CA LEU A 174 -1.33 -10.34 -17.48
C LEU A 174 -0.26 -11.36 -17.89
N SER A 175 -0.67 -12.55 -18.35
CA SER A 175 0.25 -13.55 -18.89
C SER A 175 0.81 -13.11 -20.25
N GLU A 176 0.00 -12.50 -21.11
CA GLU A 176 0.35 -12.13 -22.48
C GLU A 176 1.31 -10.93 -22.58
N VAL A 177 1.01 -9.82 -21.87
CA VAL A 177 1.71 -8.53 -22.04
C VAL A 177 3.18 -8.52 -21.61
N SER A 178 3.61 -9.57 -20.93
CA SER A 178 5.00 -9.86 -20.56
C SER A 178 5.47 -11.21 -21.09
N GLY A 179 4.54 -12.07 -21.50
CA GLY A 179 4.79 -13.43 -21.96
C GLY A 179 5.20 -13.53 -23.43
N PHE A 180 5.10 -12.45 -24.20
CA PHE A 180 5.51 -12.42 -25.60
C PHE A 180 7.04 -12.55 -25.77
N ALA A 181 7.82 -11.94 -24.86
CA ALA A 181 9.28 -12.01 -24.87
C ALA A 181 9.84 -13.12 -23.96
N ASN A 182 9.05 -13.63 -23.02
CA ASN A 182 9.46 -14.70 -22.12
C ASN A 182 8.26 -15.55 -21.69
N SER A 183 8.10 -16.74 -22.27
CA SER A 183 7.00 -17.66 -21.92
C SER A 183 7.05 -18.10 -20.45
N GLU A 184 8.23 -18.11 -19.83
CA GLU A 184 8.46 -18.58 -18.47
C GLU A 184 7.79 -17.73 -17.39
N VAL A 185 7.43 -16.48 -17.69
CA VAL A 185 6.77 -15.59 -16.71
C VAL A 185 5.24 -15.60 -16.81
N ARG A 186 4.68 -16.30 -17.80
CA ARG A 186 3.23 -16.30 -18.07
C ARG A 186 2.44 -16.82 -16.88
N LEU A 187 2.78 -18.02 -16.41
CA LEU A 187 2.08 -18.65 -15.28
C LEU A 187 2.22 -17.81 -14.01
N ARG A 188 3.43 -17.34 -13.69
CA ARG A 188 3.67 -16.45 -12.55
C ARG A 188 2.74 -15.24 -12.54
N ASN A 189 2.65 -14.54 -13.68
CA ASN A 189 1.90 -13.29 -13.76
C ASN A 189 0.38 -13.53 -13.68
N LYS A 190 -0.09 -14.62 -14.28
CA LYS A 190 -1.48 -15.10 -14.16
C LYS A 190 -1.81 -15.42 -12.70
N LEU A 191 -0.93 -16.16 -12.02
CA LEU A 191 -1.06 -16.52 -10.62
C LEU A 191 -1.05 -15.33 -9.67
N ILE A 192 -0.27 -14.28 -9.95
CA ILE A 192 -0.31 -13.05 -9.16
C ILE A 192 -1.69 -12.37 -9.23
N GLY A 193 -2.26 -12.25 -10.44
CA GLY A 193 -3.60 -11.68 -10.62
C GLY A 193 -4.68 -12.54 -9.97
N ALA A 194 -4.61 -13.86 -10.18
CA ALA A 194 -5.51 -14.83 -9.57
C ALA A 194 -5.46 -14.78 -8.03
N PHE A 195 -4.27 -14.63 -7.45
CA PHE A 195 -4.13 -14.52 -6.00
C PHE A 195 -4.87 -13.31 -5.44
N MET A 196 -4.69 -12.14 -6.07
CA MET A 196 -5.41 -10.92 -5.64
C MET A 196 -6.92 -11.06 -5.78
N LEU A 197 -7.39 -11.64 -6.89
CA LEU A 197 -8.82 -11.79 -7.18
C LEU A 197 -9.50 -12.85 -6.30
N GLN A 198 -8.79 -13.92 -5.92
CA GLN A 198 -9.37 -15.06 -5.22
C GLN A 198 -9.15 -15.06 -3.70
N SER A 199 -8.11 -14.38 -3.20
CA SER A 199 -7.82 -14.30 -1.75
C SER A 199 -7.84 -12.88 -1.19
N GLY A 200 -8.09 -11.88 -2.03
CA GLY A 200 -8.24 -10.49 -1.61
C GLY A 200 -6.97 -9.83 -1.09
N LEU A 201 -5.79 -10.37 -1.37
CA LEU A 201 -4.52 -9.83 -0.88
C LEU A 201 -4.18 -8.45 -1.47
N ARG A 202 -3.44 -7.64 -0.70
CA ARG A 202 -2.83 -6.39 -1.21
C ARG A 202 -1.61 -6.72 -2.06
N VAL A 203 -1.26 -5.87 -3.03
CA VAL A 203 -0.04 -6.04 -3.85
C VAL A 203 1.22 -6.23 -3.02
N SER A 204 1.36 -5.47 -1.91
CA SER A 204 2.50 -5.59 -1.01
C SER A 204 2.58 -6.93 -0.28
N GLU A 205 1.42 -7.56 -0.04
CA GLU A 205 1.32 -8.87 0.60
C GLU A 205 1.61 -9.97 -0.43
N VAL A 206 1.10 -9.85 -1.65
CA VAL A 206 1.37 -10.80 -2.74
C VAL A 206 2.85 -10.86 -3.10
N VAL A 207 3.48 -9.70 -3.33
CA VAL A 207 4.91 -9.67 -3.69
C VAL A 207 5.80 -10.08 -2.52
N GLY A 208 5.31 -10.00 -1.28
CA GLY A 208 6.06 -10.34 -0.08
C GLY A 208 5.65 -11.65 0.56
N PHE A 209 4.80 -12.46 -0.10
CA PHE A 209 4.27 -13.69 0.48
C PHE A 209 5.41 -14.70 0.67
N PRO A 210 5.76 -15.10 1.91
CA PRO A 210 6.86 -16.03 2.15
C PRO A 210 6.52 -17.42 1.60
N LEU A 211 7.48 -18.10 0.97
CA LEU A 211 7.23 -19.46 0.43
C LEU A 211 6.83 -20.42 1.54
N LYS A 212 7.50 -20.35 2.70
CA LYS A 212 7.19 -21.14 3.89
C LYS A 212 5.78 -20.96 4.47
N ASP A 213 5.10 -19.86 4.13
CA ASP A 213 3.73 -19.59 4.57
C ASP A 213 2.70 -20.09 3.53
N LEU A 214 3.13 -20.70 2.41
CA LEU A 214 2.28 -21.38 1.45
C LEU A 214 1.84 -22.74 2.04
N PRO A 215 0.55 -22.95 2.31
CA PRO A 215 0.12 -24.17 2.98
C PRO A 215 -0.01 -25.34 2.00
N GLU A 216 0.02 -26.56 2.55
CA GLU A 216 -0.40 -27.76 1.84
C GLU A 216 -1.92 -27.79 1.63
N VAL A 217 -2.37 -28.45 0.57
CA VAL A 217 -3.81 -28.51 0.25
C VAL A 217 -4.58 -29.24 1.35
N ASN A 218 -5.51 -28.53 2.00
CA ASN A 218 -6.43 -29.14 2.95
C ASN A 218 -7.57 -29.85 2.22
N LEU A 219 -7.54 -31.18 2.23
CA LEU A 219 -8.54 -32.04 1.57
C LEU A 219 -9.93 -32.01 2.23
N ARG A 220 -10.04 -31.50 3.46
CA ARG A 220 -11.32 -31.43 4.21
C ARG A 220 -12.19 -30.22 3.82
N GLY A 221 -11.73 -29.39 2.89
CA GLY A 221 -12.46 -28.19 2.45
C GLY A 221 -12.16 -27.81 1.01
N HIS A 222 -12.71 -26.68 0.57
CA HIS A 222 -12.49 -26.12 -0.78
C HIS A 222 -11.41 -25.04 -0.81
N SER A 223 -10.99 -24.56 0.37
CA SER A 223 -9.97 -23.55 0.53
C SER A 223 -9.13 -23.86 1.76
N THR A 224 -7.87 -23.47 1.70
CA THR A 224 -6.90 -23.68 2.77
C THR A 224 -6.53 -22.34 3.40
N PRO A 225 -6.56 -22.23 4.74
CA PRO A 225 -6.15 -21.01 5.42
C PRO A 225 -4.63 -20.81 5.30
N ALA A 226 -4.23 -19.59 5.00
CA ALA A 226 -2.84 -19.17 4.96
C ALA A 226 -2.62 -17.92 5.81
N ARG A 227 -1.43 -17.80 6.40
CA ARG A 227 -1.06 -16.67 7.25
C ARG A 227 -0.47 -15.53 6.41
N VAL A 228 -0.89 -14.30 6.68
CA VAL A 228 -0.43 -13.12 5.96
C VAL A 228 -0.12 -12.00 6.94
N ILE A 229 1.02 -11.34 6.77
CA ILE A 229 1.40 -10.17 7.56
C ILE A 229 0.90 -8.90 6.84
N GLY A 230 -0.11 -8.27 7.43
CA GLY A 230 -0.71 -7.04 6.91
C GLY A 230 0.00 -5.76 7.35
N LYS A 231 -0.63 -4.63 7.05
CA LYS A 231 -0.16 -3.29 7.45
C LYS A 231 0.01 -3.23 8.98
N GLY A 232 1.17 -2.73 9.42
CA GLY A 232 1.50 -2.62 10.86
C GLY A 232 2.02 -3.92 11.49
N GLY A 233 2.40 -4.91 10.68
CA GLY A 233 2.97 -6.17 11.19
C GLY A 233 1.95 -7.15 11.76
N LYS A 234 0.65 -6.84 11.67
CA LYS A 234 -0.41 -7.70 12.19
C LYS A 234 -0.65 -8.89 11.26
N ALA A 235 -0.54 -10.10 11.81
CA ALA A 235 -0.91 -11.31 11.10
C ALA A 235 -2.44 -11.42 10.99
N ARG A 236 -2.91 -11.96 9.87
CA ARG A 236 -4.30 -12.41 9.69
C ARG A 236 -4.33 -13.66 8.82
N LEU A 237 -5.47 -14.35 8.84
CA LEU A 237 -5.73 -15.46 7.96
C LEU A 237 -6.37 -14.97 6.66
N VAL A 238 -5.98 -15.60 5.55
CA VAL A 238 -6.70 -15.53 4.27
C VAL A 238 -7.05 -16.95 3.84
N LEU A 239 -8.10 -17.10 3.04
CA LEU A 239 -8.48 -18.38 2.47
C LEU A 239 -7.97 -18.43 1.02
N ILE A 240 -7.18 -19.46 0.71
CA ILE A 240 -6.69 -19.73 -0.64
C ILE A 240 -7.51 -20.88 -1.23
N PRO A 241 -8.23 -20.71 -2.35
CA PRO A 241 -8.91 -21.82 -3.00
C PRO A 241 -7.95 -22.96 -3.33
N ASN A 242 -8.34 -24.21 -3.05
CA ASN A 242 -7.46 -25.36 -3.20
C ASN A 242 -6.99 -25.55 -4.65
N LYS A 243 -7.84 -25.25 -5.63
CA LYS A 243 -7.48 -25.28 -7.05
C LYS A 243 -6.40 -24.27 -7.42
N LEU A 244 -6.47 -23.06 -6.86
CA LEU A 244 -5.42 -22.05 -7.01
C LEU A 244 -4.13 -22.50 -6.31
N LEU A 245 -4.26 -23.10 -5.13
CA LEU A 245 -3.13 -23.61 -4.35
C LEU A 245 -2.36 -24.71 -5.10
N VAL A 246 -3.07 -25.63 -5.77
CA VAL A 246 -2.45 -26.63 -6.66
C VAL A 246 -1.64 -25.94 -7.77
N LYS A 247 -2.17 -24.89 -8.39
CA LYS A 247 -1.44 -24.13 -9.41
C LYS A 247 -0.23 -23.38 -8.83
N PHE A 248 -0.28 -22.94 -7.57
CA PHE A 248 0.90 -22.39 -6.89
C PHE A 248 1.99 -23.44 -6.73
N TRP A 249 1.64 -24.65 -6.27
CA TRP A 249 2.62 -25.74 -6.14
C TRP A 249 3.21 -26.15 -7.49
N GLN A 250 2.39 -26.23 -8.55
CA GLN A 250 2.91 -26.42 -9.92
C GLN A 250 3.92 -25.32 -10.30
N TYR A 251 3.60 -24.05 -10.04
CA TYR A 251 4.53 -22.96 -10.28
C TYR A 251 5.80 -23.07 -9.42
N VAL A 252 5.70 -23.48 -8.16
CA VAL A 252 6.85 -23.67 -7.26
C VAL A 252 7.77 -24.77 -7.79
N ASP A 253 7.20 -25.92 -8.13
CA ASP A 253 7.94 -27.13 -8.49
C ASP A 253 8.60 -27.04 -9.88
N PHE A 254 8.01 -26.28 -10.81
CA PHE A 254 8.51 -26.20 -12.18
C PHE A 254 9.12 -24.83 -12.52
N ASP A 255 8.33 -23.77 -12.50
CA ASP A 255 8.75 -22.45 -12.99
C ASP A 255 9.68 -21.71 -12.03
N ARG A 256 9.34 -21.72 -10.73
CA ARG A 256 10.15 -21.09 -9.69
C ARG A 256 11.45 -21.87 -9.52
N GLN A 257 11.40 -23.19 -9.50
CA GLN A 257 12.57 -24.05 -9.38
C GLN A 257 13.57 -23.84 -10.52
N ARG A 258 13.10 -23.69 -11.77
CA ARG A 258 13.96 -23.34 -12.91
C ARG A 258 14.71 -22.01 -12.71
N VAL A 259 14.04 -21.01 -12.13
CA VAL A 259 14.69 -19.72 -11.81
C VAL A 259 15.73 -19.91 -10.70
N VAL A 260 15.45 -20.72 -9.69
CA VAL A 260 16.38 -21.04 -8.60
C VAL A 260 17.64 -21.69 -9.19
N GLU A 261 17.51 -22.79 -9.92
CA GLU A 261 18.63 -23.54 -10.51
C GLU A 261 19.49 -22.67 -11.44
N LYS A 262 18.84 -21.82 -12.24
CA LYS A 262 19.53 -20.86 -13.10
C LYS A 262 20.35 -19.84 -12.30
N ILE A 263 19.85 -19.36 -11.18
CA ILE A 263 20.57 -18.36 -10.37
C ILE A 263 21.67 -19.03 -9.55
N GLU A 264 21.41 -20.20 -8.98
CA GLU A 264 22.38 -20.98 -8.23
C GLU A 264 23.60 -21.34 -9.08
N SER A 265 23.39 -21.74 -10.34
CA SER A 265 24.46 -22.03 -11.29
C SER A 265 25.30 -20.80 -11.70
N LEU A 266 24.76 -19.58 -11.58
CA LEU A 266 25.43 -18.34 -11.96
C LEU A 266 26.09 -17.59 -10.80
N ALA A 267 25.53 -17.68 -9.59
CA ALA A 267 25.88 -16.80 -8.48
C ALA A 267 25.83 -17.44 -7.08
N GLY A 268 25.58 -18.75 -6.97
CA GLY A 268 25.46 -19.47 -5.69
C GLY A 268 24.11 -19.28 -4.97
N ASN A 269 23.91 -20.03 -3.87
CA ASN A 269 22.59 -20.22 -3.23
C ASN A 269 22.05 -18.99 -2.47
N ASP A 270 22.90 -18.07 -2.00
CA ASP A 270 22.50 -16.93 -1.14
C ASP A 270 21.87 -15.74 -1.88
N VAL A 271 21.57 -15.89 -3.17
CA VAL A 271 21.11 -14.78 -4.02
C VAL A 271 19.59 -14.76 -4.22
N VAL A 272 18.91 -15.88 -3.95
CA VAL A 272 17.47 -16.05 -4.20
C VAL A 272 16.65 -15.69 -2.95
N ASP A 273 15.67 -14.81 -3.11
CA ASP A 273 14.79 -14.41 -2.01
C ASP A 273 13.77 -15.53 -1.68
N ASP A 274 13.55 -15.82 -0.39
CA ASP A 274 12.57 -16.84 0.07
C ASP A 274 11.10 -16.34 0.04
N VAL A 275 10.63 -16.00 -1.16
CA VAL A 275 9.26 -15.56 -1.42
C VAL A 275 8.61 -16.43 -2.50
N LEU A 276 7.28 -16.46 -2.50
CA LEU A 276 6.49 -17.22 -3.46
C LEU A 276 6.81 -16.79 -4.90
N PHE A 277 6.66 -15.50 -5.24
CA PHE A 277 6.88 -15.02 -6.60
C PHE A 277 8.25 -14.38 -6.79
N LEU A 278 9.05 -14.98 -7.67
CA LEU A 278 10.37 -14.48 -8.03
C LEU A 278 10.36 -13.70 -9.35
N SER A 279 11.22 -12.68 -9.42
CA SER A 279 11.70 -12.13 -10.68
C SER A 279 12.63 -13.14 -11.36
N GLU A 280 12.92 -12.92 -12.65
CA GLU A 280 13.88 -13.73 -13.41
C GLU A 280 15.31 -13.69 -12.83
N LYS A 281 15.58 -12.74 -11.94
CA LYS A 281 16.86 -12.59 -11.23
C LYS A 281 16.87 -13.28 -9.86
N GLY A 282 15.86 -14.11 -9.55
CA GLY A 282 15.72 -14.74 -8.23
C GLY A 282 15.35 -13.78 -7.09
N ARG A 283 15.06 -12.50 -7.39
CA ARG A 283 14.69 -11.49 -6.38
C ARG A 283 13.19 -11.30 -6.29
N ARG A 284 12.72 -10.87 -5.13
CA ARG A 284 11.34 -10.46 -4.88
C ARG A 284 10.88 -9.38 -5.87
N LEU A 285 9.69 -9.56 -6.45
CA LEU A 285 9.06 -8.54 -7.28
C LEU A 285 8.75 -7.26 -6.47
N THR A 286 8.79 -6.10 -7.13
CA THR A 286 8.39 -4.84 -6.49
C THR A 286 6.92 -4.53 -6.78
N ALA A 287 6.23 -3.85 -5.87
CA ALA A 287 4.86 -3.40 -6.11
C ALA A 287 4.74 -2.52 -7.37
N ASN A 288 5.73 -1.65 -7.61
CA ASN A 288 5.80 -0.82 -8.82
C ASN A 288 5.93 -1.65 -10.10
N TRP A 289 6.65 -2.79 -10.05
CA TRP A 289 6.73 -3.69 -11.20
C TRP A 289 5.35 -4.29 -11.52
N ILE A 290 4.60 -4.71 -10.50
CA ILE A 290 3.22 -5.18 -10.66
C ILE A 290 2.30 -4.08 -11.19
N GLU A 291 2.41 -2.84 -10.69
CA GLU A 291 1.63 -1.70 -11.18
C GLU A 291 1.90 -1.43 -12.67
N LYS A 292 3.15 -1.56 -13.12
CA LYS A 292 3.51 -1.46 -14.54
C LYS A 292 2.94 -2.60 -15.37
N LEU A 293 2.99 -3.84 -14.86
CA LEU A 293 2.36 -4.99 -15.51
C LEU A 293 0.86 -4.78 -15.70
N PHE A 294 0.18 -4.30 -14.65
CA PHE A 294 -1.25 -4.00 -14.68
C PHE A 294 -1.58 -2.86 -15.66
N THR A 295 -0.73 -1.83 -15.73
CA THR A 295 -0.88 -0.74 -16.70
C THR A 295 -0.83 -1.26 -18.13
N ARG A 296 0.15 -2.11 -18.46
CA ARG A 296 0.26 -2.72 -19.80
C ARG A 296 -0.95 -3.60 -20.14
N ALA A 297 -1.39 -4.42 -19.21
CA ALA A 297 -2.61 -5.22 -19.40
C ALA A 297 -3.85 -4.35 -19.58
N SER A 298 -3.94 -3.25 -18.83
CA SER A 298 -5.04 -2.29 -18.96
C SER A 298 -5.08 -1.63 -20.33
N GLU A 299 -3.92 -1.23 -20.86
CA GLU A 299 -3.78 -0.67 -22.21
C GLU A 299 -4.17 -1.69 -23.27
N ARG A 300 -3.79 -2.96 -23.09
CA ARG A 300 -4.07 -4.05 -24.04
C ARG A 300 -5.57 -4.36 -24.18
N ILE A 301 -6.33 -4.37 -23.09
CA ILE A 301 -7.77 -4.67 -23.14
C ILE A 301 -8.68 -3.44 -23.07
N GLY A 302 -8.11 -2.23 -22.96
CA GLY A 302 -8.88 -1.00 -22.83
C GLY A 302 -9.59 -0.81 -21.48
N VAL A 303 -9.22 -1.57 -20.45
CA VAL A 303 -9.86 -1.51 -19.12
C VAL A 303 -8.84 -1.10 -18.06
N LYS A 304 -8.98 0.11 -17.53
CA LYS A 304 -8.08 0.63 -16.49
C LYS A 304 -8.22 -0.16 -15.18
N THR A 305 -7.21 -0.95 -14.87
CA THR A 305 -7.17 -1.81 -13.69
C THR A 305 -5.86 -1.61 -12.95
N VAL A 306 -5.94 -1.50 -11.63
CA VAL A 306 -4.78 -1.49 -10.73
C VAL A 306 -4.93 -2.61 -9.69
N PRO A 307 -3.87 -3.04 -8.98
CA PRO A 307 -3.97 -4.16 -8.04
C PRO A 307 -5.11 -4.06 -7.02
N HIS A 308 -5.40 -2.84 -6.56
CA HIS A 308 -6.53 -2.59 -5.66
C HIS A 308 -7.89 -2.93 -6.27
N VAL A 309 -8.07 -2.80 -7.60
CA VAL A 309 -9.32 -3.14 -8.28
C VAL A 309 -9.62 -4.63 -8.18
N LEU A 310 -8.64 -5.51 -8.40
CA LEU A 310 -8.86 -6.97 -8.24
C LEU A 310 -9.23 -7.34 -6.81
N ARG A 311 -8.60 -6.70 -5.82
CA ARG A 311 -8.95 -6.86 -4.41
C ARG A 311 -10.36 -6.34 -4.09
N HIS A 312 -10.77 -5.23 -4.70
CA HIS A 312 -12.13 -4.72 -4.56
C HIS A 312 -13.14 -5.67 -5.22
N THR A 313 -12.82 -6.21 -6.40
CA THR A 313 -13.60 -7.27 -7.05
C THR A 313 -13.80 -8.46 -6.13
N TYR A 314 -12.73 -8.98 -5.51
CA TYR A 314 -12.82 -10.02 -4.50
C TYR A 314 -13.82 -9.67 -3.40
N GLY A 315 -13.66 -8.48 -2.79
CA GLY A 315 -14.51 -8.07 -1.66
C GLY A 315 -15.97 -7.92 -2.05
N THR A 316 -16.25 -7.36 -3.23
CA THR A 316 -17.62 -7.21 -3.75
C THR A 316 -18.29 -8.57 -3.94
N TYR A 317 -17.64 -9.50 -4.65
CA TYR A 317 -18.22 -10.81 -4.90
C TYR A 317 -18.30 -11.68 -3.64
N HIS A 318 -17.31 -11.59 -2.75
CA HIS A 318 -17.34 -12.31 -1.48
C HIS A 318 -18.50 -11.84 -0.59
N TYR A 319 -18.73 -10.52 -0.52
CA TYR A 319 -19.88 -9.97 0.20
C TYR A 319 -21.21 -10.36 -0.45
N LEU A 320 -21.33 -10.21 -1.77
CA LEU A 320 -22.55 -10.53 -2.52
C LEU A 320 -23.02 -11.96 -2.26
N LEU A 321 -22.07 -12.89 -2.13
CA LEU A 321 -22.35 -14.32 -2.04
C LEU A 321 -22.46 -14.87 -0.62
N ASN A 322 -21.82 -14.24 0.37
CA ASN A 322 -21.85 -14.71 1.76
C ASN A 322 -22.68 -13.81 2.68
N LYS A 323 -22.97 -12.57 2.27
CA LYS A 323 -23.65 -11.53 3.06
C LYS A 323 -23.07 -11.32 4.47
N ASP A 324 -21.80 -11.66 4.67
CA ASP A 324 -21.07 -11.51 5.94
C ASP A 324 -20.01 -10.41 5.82
N LEU A 325 -20.35 -9.22 6.31
CA LEU A 325 -19.45 -8.07 6.30
C LEU A 325 -18.33 -8.20 7.34
N ALA A 326 -18.60 -8.85 8.48
CA ALA A 326 -17.66 -8.97 9.58
C ALA A 326 -16.55 -9.97 9.23
N GLY A 327 -16.92 -11.14 8.70
CA GLY A 327 -15.98 -12.11 8.15
C GLY A 327 -15.14 -11.53 7.01
N LEU A 328 -15.76 -10.77 6.10
CA LEU A 328 -15.03 -10.10 5.03
C LEU A 328 -14.03 -9.05 5.55
N ALA A 329 -14.43 -8.21 6.52
CA ALA A 329 -13.55 -7.20 7.11
C ALA A 329 -12.30 -7.84 7.74
N ASN A 330 -12.49 -8.98 8.42
CA ASN A 330 -11.41 -9.78 9.00
C ASN A 330 -10.47 -10.35 7.93
N LEU A 331 -10.99 -10.98 6.88
CA LEU A 331 -10.19 -11.53 5.76
C LEU A 331 -9.41 -10.44 5.01
N MET A 332 -10.06 -9.29 4.79
CA MET A 332 -9.42 -8.15 4.13
C MET A 332 -8.46 -7.41 5.07
N GLY A 333 -8.55 -7.58 6.38
CA GLY A 333 -7.76 -6.82 7.35
C GLY A 333 -8.04 -5.33 7.23
N HIS A 334 -9.32 -4.96 7.21
CA HIS A 334 -9.77 -3.57 7.31
C HIS A 334 -9.98 -3.21 8.77
N SER A 335 -9.36 -2.12 9.24
CA SER A 335 -9.55 -1.63 10.61
C SER A 335 -10.76 -0.69 10.75
N ASN A 336 -11.51 -0.45 9.67
CA ASN A 336 -12.67 0.43 9.66
C ASN A 336 -13.85 -0.25 8.95
N GLU A 337 -14.89 -0.54 9.69
CA GLU A 337 -16.11 -1.20 9.22
C GLU A 337 -16.93 -0.31 8.27
N ASN A 338 -16.88 1.02 8.44
CA ASN A 338 -17.66 1.96 7.63
C ASN A 338 -17.18 2.03 6.18
N THR A 339 -15.87 1.90 5.93
CA THR A 339 -15.34 1.82 4.56
C THR A 339 -15.73 0.51 3.87
N THR A 340 -15.90 -0.56 4.66
CA THR A 340 -16.28 -1.89 4.18
C THR A 340 -17.77 -1.92 3.82
N ARG A 341 -18.63 -1.33 4.66
CA ARG A 341 -20.08 -1.22 4.42
C ARG A 341 -20.41 -0.40 3.18
N ASN A 342 -19.99 0.87 3.12
CA ASN A 342 -20.37 1.76 2.01
C ASN A 342 -19.84 1.29 0.65
N PHE A 343 -18.72 0.57 0.62
CA PHE A 343 -18.13 0.16 -0.66
C PHE A 343 -18.71 -1.16 -1.18
N TYR A 344 -18.74 -2.21 -0.34
CA TYR A 344 -19.14 -3.54 -0.82
C TYR A 344 -20.65 -3.74 -0.87
N VAL A 345 -21.41 -3.08 0.00
CA VAL A 345 -22.88 -3.16 -0.02
C VAL A 345 -23.42 -2.46 -1.27
N ASP A 346 -23.04 -1.20 -1.49
CA ASP A 346 -23.52 -0.40 -2.62
C ASP A 346 -23.14 -1.02 -3.97
N THR A 347 -21.95 -1.62 -4.05
CA THR A 347 -21.49 -2.28 -5.28
C THR A 347 -22.17 -3.62 -5.53
N ALA A 348 -22.44 -4.41 -4.48
CA ALA A 348 -23.11 -5.71 -4.62
C ALA A 348 -24.56 -5.58 -5.11
N LEU A 349 -25.23 -4.46 -4.80
CA LEU A 349 -26.57 -4.17 -5.32
C LEU A 349 -26.60 -3.94 -6.85
N LEU A 350 -25.45 -3.67 -7.48
CA LEU A 350 -25.34 -3.41 -8.92
C LEU A 350 -25.13 -4.68 -9.77
N ILE A 351 -25.02 -5.86 -9.14
CA ILE A 351 -24.72 -7.12 -9.82
C ILE A 351 -25.78 -8.15 -9.48
N SER A 352 -26.42 -8.73 -10.49
CA SER A 352 -27.27 -9.92 -10.33
C SER A 352 -26.43 -11.16 -10.60
N TYR A 353 -25.93 -11.81 -9.55
CA TYR A 353 -25.32 -13.14 -9.65
C TYR A 353 -26.06 -14.12 -8.74
N ALA A 354 -26.80 -15.05 -9.36
CA ALA A 354 -27.51 -16.11 -8.67
C ALA A 354 -26.61 -17.36 -8.60
N GLY A 355 -25.79 -17.46 -7.57
CA GLY A 355 -24.89 -18.60 -7.37
C GLY A 355 -24.31 -18.63 -5.97
N THR A 356 -23.45 -19.60 -5.66
CA THR A 356 -22.69 -19.65 -4.40
C THR A 356 -21.29 -19.09 -4.60
N TYR A 357 -20.62 -18.65 -3.52
CA TYR A 357 -19.20 -18.27 -3.57
C TYR A 357 -18.30 -19.38 -4.10
N ARG A 358 -18.70 -20.63 -3.89
CA ARG A 358 -18.04 -21.81 -4.47
C ARG A 358 -18.18 -21.85 -5.99
N ALA A 359 -19.39 -21.74 -6.52
CA ALA A 359 -19.64 -21.73 -7.96
C ALA A 359 -18.87 -20.60 -8.66
N LEU A 360 -18.74 -19.47 -7.99
CA LEU A 360 -17.91 -18.36 -8.45
C LEU A 360 -16.43 -18.73 -8.56
N GLN A 361 -15.84 -19.34 -7.53
CA GLN A 361 -14.43 -19.75 -7.58
C GLN A 361 -14.20 -20.82 -8.64
N ASP A 362 -15.12 -21.78 -8.77
CA ASP A 362 -15.07 -22.80 -9.81
C ASP A 362 -15.15 -22.20 -11.22
N GLU A 363 -15.96 -21.16 -11.42
CA GLU A 363 -16.07 -20.44 -12.68
C GLU A 363 -14.84 -19.60 -12.97
N ILE A 364 -14.29 -18.89 -11.97
CA ILE A 364 -13.01 -18.18 -12.10
C ILE A 364 -11.92 -19.17 -12.52
N ASP A 365 -11.85 -20.34 -11.88
CA ASP A 365 -10.86 -21.36 -12.21
C ASP A 365 -11.05 -21.99 -13.59
N ARG A 366 -12.31 -22.21 -14.01
CA ARG A 366 -12.64 -22.67 -15.35
C ARG A 366 -12.20 -21.64 -16.39
N LEU A 367 -12.56 -20.38 -16.21
CA LEU A 367 -12.24 -19.31 -17.15
C LEU A 367 -10.72 -19.05 -17.21
N ILE A 368 -10.04 -19.07 -16.06
CA ILE A 368 -8.57 -19.01 -15.99
C ILE A 368 -7.93 -20.27 -16.61
N GLY A 369 -8.58 -21.43 -16.55
CA GLY A 369 -8.07 -22.68 -17.14
C GLY A 369 -8.31 -22.82 -18.65
N ALA A 370 -9.46 -22.34 -19.14
CA ALA A 370 -9.92 -22.52 -20.52
C ALA A 370 -9.20 -21.62 -21.53
N ALA A 371 -8.61 -20.50 -21.10
CA ALA A 371 -7.85 -19.60 -21.97
C ALA A 371 -6.49 -20.14 -22.45
N ASN A 372 -6.15 -21.40 -22.14
CA ASN A 372 -4.93 -22.09 -22.57
C ASN A 372 -5.21 -23.28 -23.52
N GLY A 373 -6.40 -23.35 -24.14
CA GLY A 373 -6.75 -24.33 -25.17
C GLY A 373 -6.48 -23.80 -26.58
#